data_AF-A0AA48GY84-F1
#
_entry.id   AF-A0AA48GY84-F1
#
_cell.length_a   1.000
_cell.length_b   1.000
_cell.length_c   1.000
_cell.angle_alpha   90.00
_cell.angle_beta   90.00
_cell.angle_gamma   90.00
#
_symmetry.space_group_name_H-M   'P 1'
#
loop_
_entity.id
_entity.type
_entity.pdbx_description
1 polymer ?
#
loop_
_entity_poly.entity_id
_entity_poly.type
_entity_poly.pdbx_seq_one_letter_code
_entity_poly.pdbx_strand_id
1 'polypeptide(L)'
;MAEPERPNPPDHPEASLRLMGDFLQEVQTPLQYLGLNLSFLQHGCHRLARVLEAHHGAMGAYPPEVAERLRRVEEELDLPFLQDELPKVLAESMEGLATVTRIVAAMHAVNPGKGE
;
A
#
# COMPACT_ATOMS: atom_id res chain seq x y z
N MET A 1 -58.57 20.71 -5.52
CA MET A 1 -57.56 20.94 -4.47
C MET A 1 -56.27 20.33 -4.99
N ALA A 2 -55.28 21.16 -5.34
CA ALA A 2 -53.96 20.70 -5.75
C ALA A 2 -53.13 20.44 -4.49
N GLU A 3 -52.42 19.31 -4.42
CA GLU A 3 -51.45 19.05 -3.36
C GLU A 3 -50.37 20.15 -3.36
N PRO A 4 -49.90 20.58 -2.18
CA PRO A 4 -48.77 21.48 -2.12
C PRO A 4 -47.54 20.74 -2.67
N GLU A 5 -46.89 21.31 -3.69
CA GLU A 5 -45.58 20.86 -4.14
C GLU A 5 -44.66 20.78 -2.92
N ARG A 6 -44.14 19.58 -2.64
CA ARG A 6 -43.06 19.44 -1.68
C ARG A 6 -41.89 20.27 -2.22
N PRO A 7 -41.22 21.10 -1.40
CA PRO A 7 -40.07 21.84 -1.86
C PRO A 7 -39.07 20.86 -2.49
N ASN A 8 -38.68 21.11 -3.74
CA ASN A 8 -37.60 20.38 -4.39
C ASN A 8 -36.39 20.46 -3.43
N PRO A 9 -35.81 19.33 -2.96
CA PRO A 9 -34.59 19.40 -2.17
C PRO A 9 -33.59 20.23 -2.97
N PRO A 10 -32.89 21.17 -2.33
CA PRO A 10 -32.05 22.04 -3.11
C PRO A 10 -30.95 21.20 -3.77
N ASP A 11 -30.89 21.26 -5.10
CA ASP A 11 -29.74 20.84 -5.89
C ASP A 11 -28.56 21.76 -5.49
N HIS A 12 -27.91 21.48 -4.37
CA HIS A 12 -26.78 22.26 -3.86
C HIS A 12 -25.48 21.53 -4.20
N PRO A 13 -24.88 21.77 -5.39
CA PRO A 13 -23.57 21.23 -5.75
C PRO A 13 -22.51 21.56 -4.69
N GLU A 14 -22.64 22.69 -3.98
CA GLU A 14 -21.75 23.09 -2.88
C GLU A 14 -21.74 22.13 -1.69
N ALA A 15 -22.90 21.54 -1.33
CA ALA A 15 -22.98 20.58 -0.23
C ALA A 15 -22.31 19.25 -0.60
N SER A 16 -22.48 18.81 -1.86
CA SER A 16 -21.77 17.64 -2.41
C SER A 16 -20.27 17.88 -2.51
N LEU A 17 -19.85 19.08 -2.92
CA LEU A 17 -18.43 19.46 -3.01
C LEU A 17 -17.76 19.52 -1.62
N ARG A 18 -18.45 20.01 -0.59
CA ARG A 18 -17.94 20.01 0.78
C ARG A 18 -17.75 18.59 1.31
N LEU A 19 -18.76 17.73 1.15
CA LEU A 19 -18.67 16.32 1.56
C LEU A 19 -17.54 15.58 0.84
N MET A 20 -17.32 15.86 -0.44
CA MET A 20 -16.17 15.35 -1.19
C MET A 20 -14.84 15.86 -0.61
N GLY A 21 -14.73 17.14 -0.27
CA GLY A 21 -13.54 17.71 0.37
C GLY A 21 -13.18 17.03 1.70
N ASP A 22 -14.17 16.88 2.59
CA ASP A 22 -13.99 16.22 3.88
C ASP A 22 -13.54 14.76 3.70
N PHE A 23 -14.21 14.02 2.80
CA PHE A 23 -13.83 12.65 2.45
C PHE A 23 -12.40 12.53 1.91
N LEU A 24 -11.99 13.43 1.01
CA LEU A 24 -10.63 13.42 0.44
C LEU A 24 -9.56 13.63 1.52
N GLN A 25 -9.81 14.54 2.47
CA GLN A 25 -8.90 14.78 3.58
C GLN A 25 -8.82 13.58 4.54
N GLU A 26 -9.95 12.90 4.78
CA GLU A 26 -9.99 11.68 5.58
C GLU A 26 -9.24 10.51 4.92
N VAL A 27 -9.30 10.39 3.59
CA VAL A 27 -8.62 9.31 2.83
C VAL A 27 -7.13 9.59 2.63
N GLN A 28 -6.70 10.85 2.67
CA GLN A 28 -5.30 11.20 2.48
C GLN A 28 -4.39 10.61 3.56
N THR A 29 -4.79 10.72 4.83
CA THR A 29 -4.02 10.18 5.97
C THR A 29 -3.80 8.67 5.88
N PRO A 30 -4.81 7.83 5.59
CA PRO A 30 -4.62 6.40 5.40
C PRO A 30 -3.77 6.01 4.20
N LEU A 31 -3.90 6.71 3.07
CA LEU A 31 -2.98 6.49 1.95
C LEU A 31 -1.53 6.81 2.32
N GLN A 32 -1.31 7.86 3.11
CA GLN A 32 0.03 8.23 3.56
C GLN A 32 0.67 7.15 4.45
N TYR A 33 -0.04 6.67 5.49
CA TYR A 33 0.56 5.64 6.35
C TYR A 33 0.70 4.29 5.62
N LEU A 34 -0.19 3.96 4.68
CA LEU A 34 -0.03 2.77 3.83
C LEU A 34 1.24 2.86 2.99
N GLY A 35 1.54 4.04 2.42
CA GLY A 35 2.78 4.26 1.67
C GLY A 35 4.03 4.13 2.52
N LEU A 36 4.01 4.67 3.74
CA LEU A 36 5.11 4.51 4.69
C LEU A 36 5.31 3.04 5.07
N ASN A 37 4.23 2.30 5.35
CA ASN A 37 4.29 0.89 5.71
C ASN A 37 4.85 0.04 4.56
N LEU A 38 4.38 0.23 3.34
CA LEU A 38 4.88 -0.50 2.16
C LEU A 38 6.35 -0.19 1.90
N SER A 39 6.76 1.08 2.01
CA SER A 39 8.17 1.47 1.89
C SER A 39 9.04 0.84 2.99
N PHE A 40 8.55 0.81 4.23
CA PHE A 40 9.24 0.14 5.32
C PHE A 40 9.40 -1.36 5.05
N LEU A 41 8.34 -2.03 4.59
CA LEU A 41 8.36 -3.45 4.24
C LEU A 41 9.33 -3.75 3.10
N GLN A 42 9.33 -2.95 2.03
CA GLN A 42 10.26 -3.14 0.91
C GLN A 42 11.72 -3.05 1.37
N HIS A 43 12.07 -2.02 2.13
CA HIS A 43 13.41 -1.90 2.70
C HIS A 43 13.73 -3.04 3.69
N GLY A 44 12.73 -3.47 4.47
CA GLY A 44 12.83 -4.61 5.38
C GLY A 44 13.16 -5.91 4.63
N CYS A 45 12.44 -6.22 3.56
CA CYS A 45 12.68 -7.36 2.70
C CYS A 45 14.08 -7.35 2.10
N HIS A 46 14.55 -6.20 1.59
CA HIS A 46 15.92 -6.11 1.07
C HIS A 46 16.99 -6.35 2.15
N ARG A 47 16.77 -5.84 3.37
CA ARG A 47 17.67 -6.10 4.51
C ARG A 47 17.66 -7.57 4.92
N LEU A 48 16.51 -8.21 4.96
CA LEU A 48 16.38 -9.63 5.27
C LEU A 48 17.03 -10.51 4.20
N ALA A 49 16.86 -10.18 2.92
CA ALA A 49 17.53 -10.87 1.81
C ALA A 49 19.05 -10.89 2.00
N ARG A 50 19.66 -9.75 2.37
CA ARG A 50 21.10 -9.67 2.65
C ARG A 50 21.55 -10.54 3.83
N VAL A 51 20.71 -10.70 4.86
CA VAL A 51 21.00 -11.59 6.00
C VAL A 51 20.97 -13.04 5.52
N LEU A 52 19.99 -13.41 4.71
CA LEU A 52 19.86 -14.75 4.14
C LEU A 52 21.03 -15.08 3.20
N GLU A 53 21.43 -14.16 2.33
CA GLU A 53 22.61 -14.32 1.47
C GLU A 53 23.90 -14.57 2.30
N ALA A 54 24.09 -13.81 3.38
CA ALA A 54 25.23 -14.00 4.27
C ALA A 54 25.17 -15.37 4.98
N HIS A 55 23.97 -15.81 5.36
CA HIS A 55 23.75 -17.13 5.93
C HIS A 55 24.07 -18.26 4.94
N HIS A 56 23.57 -18.16 3.71
CA HIS A 56 23.88 -19.09 2.62
C HIS A 56 25.38 -19.16 2.31
N GLY A 57 26.06 -18.00 2.28
CA GLY A 57 27.50 -17.94 2.09
C GLY A 57 28.30 -18.61 3.23
N ALA A 58 27.77 -18.59 4.45
CA ALA A 58 28.39 -19.21 5.62
C ALA A 58 28.02 -20.70 5.83
N MET A 59 27.07 -21.24 5.07
CA MET A 59 26.53 -22.58 5.28
C MET A 59 27.60 -23.69 5.32
N GLY A 60 28.64 -23.59 4.50
CA GLY A 60 29.73 -24.57 4.45
C GLY A 60 30.61 -24.59 5.71
N ALA A 61 30.56 -23.55 6.54
CA ALA A 61 31.30 -23.46 7.80
C ALA A 61 30.51 -24.01 9.00
N TYR A 62 29.22 -24.30 8.83
CA TYR A 62 28.41 -24.87 9.90
C TYR A 62 28.68 -26.36 10.09
N PRO A 63 28.50 -26.89 11.32
CA PRO A 63 28.45 -28.33 11.54
C PRO A 63 27.41 -28.99 10.61
N PRO A 64 27.69 -30.16 10.02
CA PRO A 64 26.81 -30.79 9.02
C PRO A 64 25.36 -30.93 9.46
N GLU A 65 25.12 -31.31 10.72
CA GLU A 65 23.78 -31.46 11.29
C GLU A 65 23.00 -30.13 11.38
N VAL A 66 23.70 -29.03 11.63
CA VAL A 66 23.10 -27.69 11.66
C VAL A 66 22.78 -27.24 10.25
N ALA A 67 23.70 -27.43 9.31
CA ALA A 67 23.53 -27.11 7.90
C ALA A 67 22.33 -27.85 7.28
N GLU A 68 22.20 -29.14 7.58
CA GLU A 68 21.08 -29.97 7.12
C GLU A 68 19.74 -29.50 7.72
N ARG A 69 19.71 -29.17 9.02
CA ARG A 69 18.50 -28.65 9.65
C ARG A 69 18.05 -27.33 9.03
N LEU A 70 18.99 -26.45 8.71
CA LEU A 70 18.70 -25.18 8.06
C LEU A 70 18.14 -25.38 6.66
N ARG A 71 18.74 -26.24 5.82
CA ARG A 71 18.21 -26.57 4.50
C ARG A 71 16.78 -27.09 4.56
N ARG A 72 16.47 -27.97 5.51
CA ARG A 72 15.09 -28.47 5.68
C ARG A 72 14.11 -27.35 5.98
N VAL A 73 14.48 -26.42 6.86
CA VAL A 73 13.61 -25.26 7.16
C VAL A 73 13.47 -24.36 5.93
N GLU A 74 14.53 -24.16 5.15
CA GLU A 74 14.47 -23.37 3.91
C GLU A 74 13.57 -24.03 2.85
N GLU A 75 13.62 -25.35 2.72
CA GLU A 75 12.76 -26.14 1.84
C GLU A 75 11.30 -26.14 2.33
N GLU A 76 11.06 -26.33 3.63
CA GLU A 76 9.72 -26.30 4.24
C GLU A 76 9.02 -24.94 4.04
N LEU A 77 9.79 -23.85 4.06
CA LEU A 77 9.28 -22.49 3.88
C LEU A 77 9.20 -22.06 2.40
N ASP A 78 9.70 -22.87 1.47
CA ASP A 78 9.94 -22.47 0.07
C ASP A 78 10.66 -21.11 -0.01
N LEU A 79 11.78 -21.03 0.72
CA LEU A 79 12.52 -19.78 0.86
C LEU A 79 12.93 -19.15 -0.49
N PRO A 80 13.37 -19.91 -1.52
CA PRO A 80 13.66 -19.33 -2.83
C PRO A 80 12.46 -18.64 -3.46
N PHE A 81 11.27 -19.26 -3.39
CA PHE A 81 10.04 -18.62 -3.88
C PHE A 81 9.74 -17.33 -3.11
N LEU A 82 9.83 -17.34 -1.78
CA LEU A 82 9.58 -16.15 -0.97
C LEU A 82 10.57 -15.02 -1.27
N GLN A 83 11.85 -15.34 -1.46
CA GLN A 83 12.89 -14.36 -1.80
C GLN A 83 12.63 -13.68 -3.14
N ASP A 84 12.14 -14.44 -4.13
CA ASP A 84 11.82 -13.91 -5.44
C ASP A 84 10.48 -13.17 -5.47
N GLU A 85 9.47 -13.68 -4.77
CA GLU A 85 8.10 -13.19 -4.90
C GLU A 85 7.81 -11.98 -4.01
N LEU A 86 8.26 -11.98 -2.74
CA LEU A 86 8.00 -10.87 -1.81
C LEU A 86 8.39 -9.49 -2.35
N PRO A 87 9.58 -9.30 -2.98
CA PRO A 87 9.93 -8.02 -3.58
C PRO A 87 8.98 -7.58 -4.70
N LYS A 88 8.49 -8.52 -5.52
CA LYS A 88 7.57 -8.23 -6.64
C LYS A 88 6.22 -7.77 -6.13
N VAL A 89 5.59 -8.54 -5.23
CA VAL A 89 4.27 -8.17 -4.68
C VAL A 89 4.32 -6.84 -3.92
N LEU A 90 5.44 -6.52 -3.25
CA LEU A 90 5.62 -5.22 -2.62
C LEU A 90 5.76 -4.08 -3.64
N ALA A 91 6.49 -4.30 -4.74
CA ALA A 91 6.60 -3.32 -5.82
C ALA A 91 5.24 -3.06 -6.49
N GLU A 92 4.49 -4.11 -6.81
CA GLU A 92 3.14 -4.03 -7.36
C GLU A 92 2.17 -3.32 -6.40
N SER A 93 2.25 -3.63 -5.10
CA SER A 93 1.43 -2.97 -4.08
C SER A 93 1.69 -1.47 -4.00
N MET A 94 2.96 -1.05 -4.11
CA MET A 94 3.32 0.37 -4.15
C MET A 94 2.84 1.06 -5.42
N GLU A 95 2.90 0.40 -6.58
CA GLU A 95 2.38 0.94 -7.84
C GLU A 95 0.84 1.12 -7.77
N GLY A 96 0.14 0.12 -7.22
CA GLY A 96 -1.29 0.19 -6.96
C GLY A 96 -1.63 1.36 -6.04
N LEU A 97 -0.89 1.51 -4.93
CA LEU A 97 -1.07 2.64 -4.02
C LEU A 97 -0.83 3.98 -4.72
N ALA A 98 0.26 4.11 -5.49
CA ALA A 98 0.56 5.33 -6.24
C ALA A 98 -0.56 5.69 -7.23
N THR A 99 -1.20 4.68 -7.84
CA THR A 99 -2.35 4.88 -8.70
C THR A 99 -3.56 5.40 -7.93
N VAL A 100 -3.89 4.81 -6.78
CA VAL A 100 -4.98 5.29 -5.91
C VAL A 100 -4.70 6.72 -5.43
N THR A 101 -3.47 7.02 -5.03
CA THR A 101 -3.05 8.38 -4.63
C THR A 101 -3.26 9.38 -5.77
N ARG A 102 -2.91 9.03 -7.02
CA ARG A 102 -3.15 9.90 -8.19
C ARG A 102 -4.64 10.13 -8.44
N ILE A 103 -5.48 9.11 -8.29
CA ILE A 103 -6.94 9.24 -8.44
C ILE A 103 -7.49 10.22 -7.40
N VAL A 104 -7.15 10.02 -6.12
CA VAL A 104 -7.59 10.91 -5.03
C VAL A 104 -7.07 12.34 -5.22
N ALA A 105 -5.83 12.52 -5.66
CA ALA A 105 -5.27 13.83 -5.98
C ALA A 105 -6.00 14.52 -7.15
N ALA A 106 -6.34 13.77 -8.21
CA ALA A 106 -7.12 14.29 -9.32
C ALA A 106 -8.53 14.72 -8.89
N MET A 107 -9.18 13.96 -7.99
CA MET A 107 -10.47 14.34 -7.41
C MET A 107 -10.37 15.64 -6.60
N HIS A 108 -9.27 15.87 -5.88
CA HIS A 108 -9.02 17.12 -5.16
C HIS A 108 -8.83 18.33 -6.10
N ALA A 109 -8.19 18.13 -7.26
CA ALA A 109 -7.95 19.20 -8.24
C ALA A 109 -9.24 19.69 -8.94
N VAL A 110 -10.29 18.89 -8.97
CA VAL A 110 -11.58 19.22 -9.60
C VAL A 110 -12.47 20.09 -8.70
N ASN A 111 -12.08 20.37 -7.45
CA ASN A 111 -12.84 21.22 -6.54
C ASN A 111 -12.58 22.72 -6.83
N PRO A 112 -13.51 23.46 -7.47
CA PRO A 112 -13.28 24.82 -7.92
C PRO A 112 -13.60 25.79 -6.77
N GLY A 113 -12.61 26.04 -5.90
CA GLY A 113 -12.73 27.03 -4.81
C GLY A 113 -11.48 27.87 -4.59
N LYS A 114 -10.46 27.75 -5.45
CA LYS A 114 -9.24 28.57 -5.42
C LYS A 114 -8.84 28.93 -6.84
N GLY A 115 -9.48 29.96 -7.34
CA GLY A 115 -9.26 30.51 -8.67
C GLY A 115 -9.92 31.88 -8.78
N GLU A 116 -9.69 32.75 -7.80
CA GLU A 116 -9.75 34.22 -7.85
C GLU A 116 -9.07 34.78 -6.58
#